data_AF-A0A6G0UBZ1-F1
#
_entry.id   AF-A0A6G0UBZ1-F1
#
_cell.length_a   1.000
_cell.length_b   1.000
_cell.length_c   1.000
_cell.angle_alpha   90.00
_cell.angle_beta   90.00
_cell.angle_gamma   90.00
#
_symmetry.space_group_name_H-M   'P 1'
#
loop_
_entity.id
_entity.type
_entity.pdbx_description
1 polymer ?
#
loop_
_entity_poly.entity_id
_entity_poly.type
_entity_poly.pdbx_seq_one_letter_code
_entity_poly.pdbx_strand_id
1 'polypeptide(L)'
;MKSIGIQYLEAYRRLRNAGKKNFKRTIYFLFAADEEIGGPVMEKFVKTKEFQELNQGFTLDESRASTTDVCRVYYGERNPWWLKVSITGSTGHGSIFIENDVGTKLRNFLDIVYAFRQEEKERLKNSNGRLTLGDVVTLNVTKIGGGVQVNVVPDEF
;
A
#
# COMPACT_ATOMS: atom_id res chain seq x y z
N MET A 1 6.79 -11.77 -4.10
CA MET A 1 8.16 -11.62 -3.52
C MET A 1 8.98 -12.91 -3.26
N LYS A 2 8.50 -13.94 -2.53
CA LYS A 2 9.37 -15.09 -2.11
C LYS A 2 10.05 -15.85 -3.26
N SER A 3 9.31 -16.11 -4.35
CA SER A 3 9.83 -16.77 -5.55
C SER A 3 10.92 -15.96 -6.24
N ILE A 4 10.88 -14.63 -6.16
CA ILE A 4 11.88 -13.73 -6.75
C ILE A 4 13.17 -13.78 -5.91
N GLY A 5 13.05 -13.74 -4.59
CA GLY A 5 14.20 -13.85 -3.68
C GLY A 5 15.03 -15.12 -3.92
N ILE A 6 14.37 -16.28 -4.10
CA ILE A 6 15.09 -17.52 -4.41
C ILE A 6 15.73 -17.50 -5.81
N GLN A 7 15.11 -16.86 -6.79
CA GLN A 7 15.69 -16.70 -8.12
C GLN A 7 16.99 -15.87 -8.09
N TYR A 8 17.04 -14.79 -7.30
CA TYR A 8 18.27 -14.01 -7.14
C TYR A 8 19.39 -14.79 -6.44
N LEU A 9 19.04 -15.54 -5.39
CA LEU A 9 20.00 -16.40 -4.70
C LEU A 9 20.55 -17.50 -5.64
N GLU A 10 19.67 -18.12 -6.42
CA GLU A 10 20.04 -19.16 -7.39
C GLU A 10 20.88 -18.60 -8.54
N ALA A 11 20.57 -17.41 -9.04
CA ALA A 11 21.36 -16.72 -10.06
C ALA A 11 22.78 -16.46 -9.55
N TYR A 12 22.92 -15.94 -8.32
CA TYR A 12 24.22 -15.77 -7.69
C TYR A 12 24.96 -17.10 -7.53
N ARG A 13 24.30 -18.15 -7.04
CA ARG A 13 24.89 -19.48 -6.89
C ARG A 13 25.42 -20.03 -8.22
N ARG A 14 24.66 -19.90 -9.31
CA ARG A 14 25.09 -20.31 -10.66
C ARG A 14 26.30 -19.51 -11.13
N LEU A 15 26.33 -18.20 -10.91
CA LEU A 15 27.50 -17.38 -11.23
C LEU A 15 28.75 -17.84 -10.47
N ARG A 16 28.61 -18.11 -9.16
CA ARG A 16 29.71 -18.64 -8.34
C ARG A 16 30.22 -19.98 -8.85
N ASN A 17 29.31 -20.90 -9.20
CA ASN A 17 29.65 -22.21 -9.75
C ASN A 17 30.31 -22.12 -11.12
N ALA A 18 29.96 -21.12 -11.94
CA ALA A 18 30.63 -20.81 -13.20
C ALA A 18 32.00 -20.11 -13.01
N GLY A 19 32.51 -20.02 -11.78
CA GLY A 19 33.82 -19.45 -11.47
C GLY A 19 33.84 -17.93 -11.30
N LYS A 20 32.68 -17.25 -11.34
CA LYS A 20 32.62 -15.79 -11.13
C LYS A 20 32.87 -15.46 -9.66
N LYS A 21 34.13 -15.14 -9.34
CA LYS A 21 34.54 -14.80 -7.96
C LYS A 21 34.61 -13.30 -7.68
N ASN A 22 34.89 -12.50 -8.71
CA ASN A 22 35.13 -11.06 -8.58
C ASN A 22 33.93 -10.26 -9.12
N PHE A 23 33.25 -9.56 -8.22
CA PHE A 23 32.15 -8.62 -8.53
C PHE A 23 32.66 -7.19 -8.39
N LYS A 24 32.10 -6.27 -9.20
CA LYS A 24 32.46 -4.84 -9.14
C LYS A 24 32.00 -4.15 -7.85
N ARG A 25 31.03 -4.74 -7.15
CA ARG A 25 30.41 -4.24 -5.92
C ARG A 25 30.20 -5.42 -4.95
N THR A 26 30.11 -5.12 -3.67
CA THR A 26 29.66 -6.08 -2.65
C THR A 26 28.19 -6.42 -2.90
N ILE A 27 27.85 -7.70 -2.78
CA ILE A 27 26.48 -8.19 -2.92
C ILE A 27 25.97 -8.57 -1.53
N TYR A 28 24.91 -7.90 -1.09
CA TYR A 28 24.20 -8.21 0.14
C TYR A 28 22.88 -8.91 -0.20
N PHE A 29 22.57 -9.99 0.52
CA PHE A 29 21.25 -10.61 0.48
C PHE A 29 20.46 -10.14 1.70
N LEU A 30 19.40 -9.38 1.46
CA LEU A 30 18.50 -8.89 2.49
C LEU A 30 17.14 -9.57 2.32
N PHE A 31 16.69 -10.24 3.36
CA PHE A 31 15.34 -10.80 3.44
C PHE A 31 14.56 -9.96 4.44
N ALA A 32 13.66 -9.13 3.92
CA ALA A 32 12.81 -8.27 4.73
C ALA A 32 11.42 -8.89 4.95
N ALA A 33 10.80 -8.53 6.07
CA ALA A 33 9.41 -8.85 6.40
C ALA A 33 8.57 -7.57 6.43
N ASP A 34 7.27 -7.74 6.56
CA ASP A 34 6.31 -6.67 6.88
C ASP A 34 6.17 -5.55 5.83
N GLU A 35 6.65 -5.76 4.60
CA GLU A 35 6.49 -4.80 3.49
C GLU A 35 5.01 -4.44 3.27
N GLU A 36 4.13 -5.45 3.24
CA GLU A 36 2.68 -5.33 3.07
C GLU A 36 1.95 -4.53 4.17
N ILE A 37 2.63 -4.22 5.28
CA ILE A 37 2.11 -3.39 6.39
C ILE A 37 2.93 -2.11 6.58
N GLY A 38 3.74 -1.72 5.59
CA GLY A 38 4.52 -0.48 5.56
C GLY A 38 5.99 -0.64 5.97
N GLY A 39 6.46 -1.85 6.19
CA GLY A 39 7.86 -2.16 6.46
C GLY A 39 8.45 -1.49 7.70
N PRO A 40 7.83 -1.57 8.90
CA PRO A 40 8.29 -0.88 10.11
C PRO A 40 9.73 -1.22 10.53
N VAL A 41 10.21 -2.42 10.18
CA VAL A 41 11.60 -2.83 10.41
C VAL A 41 12.54 -2.14 9.42
N MET A 42 12.18 -2.17 8.13
CA MET A 42 12.96 -1.52 7.07
C MET A 42 13.01 0.00 7.28
N GLU A 43 11.94 0.62 7.76
CA GLU A 43 11.88 2.04 8.12
C GLU A 43 12.98 2.47 9.11
N LYS A 44 13.35 1.57 10.03
CA LYS A 44 14.46 1.80 10.97
C LYS A 44 15.80 1.48 10.32
N PHE A 45 15.88 0.39 9.56
CA PHE A 45 17.12 -0.04 8.92
C PHE A 45 17.65 1.00 7.93
N VAL A 46 16.78 1.64 7.15
CA VAL A 46 17.21 2.68 6.18
C VAL A 46 17.87 3.90 6.83
N LYS A 47 17.66 4.10 8.14
CA LYS A 47 18.25 5.19 8.93
C LYS A 47 19.64 4.83 9.49
N THR A 48 20.08 3.58 9.34
CA THR A 48 21.39 3.11 9.83
C THR A 48 22.54 3.53 8.90
N LYS A 49 23.77 3.58 9.43
CA LYS A 49 24.96 3.89 8.62
C LYS A 49 25.22 2.79 7.60
N GLU A 50 25.03 1.54 8.01
CA GLU A 50 25.21 0.35 7.20
C GLU A 50 24.34 0.40 5.94
N PHE A 51 23.08 0.83 6.05
CA PHE A 51 22.22 1.00 4.89
C PHE A 51 22.66 2.16 4.00
N GLN A 52 23.02 3.31 4.58
CA GLN A 52 23.49 4.47 3.82
C GLN A 52 24.78 4.15 3.02
N GLU A 53 25.69 3.36 3.61
CA GLU A 53 26.92 2.90 2.96
C GLU A 53 26.67 1.94 1.79
N LEU A 54 25.50 1.29 1.70
CA LEU A 54 25.12 0.51 0.51
C LEU A 54 25.10 1.38 -0.74
N ASN A 55 24.85 2.68 -0.61
CA ASN A 55 24.78 3.65 -1.70
C ASN A 55 23.88 3.17 -2.85
N GLN A 56 22.63 2.84 -2.49
CA GLN A 56 21.64 2.29 -3.41
C GLN A 56 21.23 3.32 -4.47
N GLY A 57 21.37 2.98 -5.76
CA GLY A 57 20.90 3.82 -6.87
C GLY A 57 19.53 3.44 -7.41
N PHE A 58 19.13 2.16 -7.30
CA PHE A 58 17.82 1.66 -7.72
C PHE A 58 17.48 0.38 -6.95
N THR A 59 16.22 -0.03 -7.02
CA THR A 59 15.74 -1.30 -6.48
C THR A 59 15.11 -2.16 -7.58
N LEU A 60 15.14 -3.47 -7.41
CA LEU A 60 14.34 -4.39 -8.21
C LEU A 60 13.14 -4.79 -7.37
N ASP A 61 11.99 -4.25 -7.73
CA ASP A 61 10.71 -4.59 -7.10
C ASP A 61 10.11 -5.85 -7.73
N GLU A 62 9.00 -6.36 -7.20
CA GLU A 62 8.35 -7.59 -7.67
C GLU A 62 8.08 -7.56 -9.18
N SER A 63 7.85 -6.36 -9.71
CA SER A 63 7.53 -6.08 -11.11
C SER A 63 6.33 -6.91 -11.59
N ARG A 64 5.94 -6.69 -12.85
CA ARG A 64 4.93 -7.50 -13.50
C ARG A 64 5.57 -8.39 -14.53
N ALA A 65 5.19 -9.67 -14.55
CA ALA A 65 5.60 -10.61 -15.58
C ALA A 65 5.40 -10.00 -16.98
N SER A 66 6.42 -10.13 -17.81
CA SER A 66 6.37 -9.78 -19.22
C SER A 66 6.14 -11.04 -20.03
N THR A 67 5.30 -10.94 -21.06
CA THR A 67 5.11 -12.02 -22.04
C THR A 67 6.19 -12.01 -23.12
N THR A 68 7.10 -11.03 -23.07
CA THR A 68 8.23 -10.86 -23.98
C THR A 68 9.53 -10.81 -23.17
N ASP A 69 10.66 -10.65 -23.87
CA ASP A 69 12.00 -10.46 -23.31
C ASP A 69 12.28 -9.03 -22.81
N VAL A 70 11.26 -8.16 -22.79
CA VAL A 70 11.39 -6.78 -22.33
C VAL A 70 11.00 -6.66 -20.86
N CYS A 71 11.89 -6.06 -20.06
CA CYS A 71 11.62 -5.71 -18.66
C CYS A 71 10.88 -4.37 -18.57
N ARG A 72 9.85 -4.29 -17.72
CA ARG A 72 9.19 -3.02 -17.38
C ARG A 72 10.06 -2.25 -16.38
N VAL A 73 10.29 -0.97 -16.67
CA VAL A 73 11.00 -0.04 -15.79
C VAL A 73 10.01 1.01 -15.30
N TYR A 74 9.95 1.19 -13.99
CA TYR A 74 9.13 2.21 -13.34
C TYR A 74 10.04 3.28 -12.76
N TYR A 75 9.69 4.55 -12.94
CA TYR A 75 10.47 5.68 -12.42
C TYR A 75 10.05 6.10 -11.00
N GLY A 76 8.96 5.51 -10.49
CA GLY A 76 8.42 5.78 -9.17
C GLY A 76 7.19 4.92 -8.90
N GLU A 77 6.80 4.91 -7.63
CA GLU A 77 5.61 4.24 -7.13
C GLU A 77 4.73 5.23 -6.36
N ARG A 78 3.46 4.87 -6.15
CA ARG A 78 2.56 5.66 -5.32
C ARG A 78 2.70 5.23 -3.87
N ASN A 79 2.77 6.19 -2.96
CA ASN A 79 2.81 5.89 -1.53
C ASN A 79 1.40 5.63 -1.00
N PRO A 80 1.13 4.47 -0.38
CA PRO A 80 -0.16 4.21 0.26
C PRO A 80 -0.32 5.06 1.52
N TRP A 81 -1.53 5.56 1.75
CA TRP A 81 -1.92 6.21 3.00
C TRP A 81 -3.03 5.38 3.63
N TRP A 82 -2.75 4.82 4.81
CA TRP A 82 -3.75 4.09 5.61
C TRP A 82 -4.27 5.00 6.70
N LEU A 83 -5.54 5.41 6.57
CA LEU A 83 -6.20 6.29 7.53
C LEU A 83 -7.20 5.47 8.36
N LYS A 84 -7.15 5.66 9.68
CA LYS A 84 -8.21 5.22 10.59
C LYS A 84 -9.01 6.45 11.00
N VAL A 85 -10.29 6.47 10.65
CA VAL A 85 -11.23 7.52 11.04
C VAL A 85 -12.15 6.94 12.11
N SER A 86 -12.28 7.63 13.24
CA SER A 86 -13.26 7.31 14.28
C SER A 86 -14.42 8.29 14.19
N ILE A 87 -15.65 7.77 14.05
CA ILE A 87 -16.88 8.56 13.98
C ILE A 87 -17.66 8.32 15.27
N THR A 88 -17.67 9.30 16.15
CA THR A 88 -18.32 9.20 17.47
C THR A 88 -19.65 9.94 17.53
N GLY A 89 -20.54 9.50 18.42
CA GLY A 89 -21.88 10.04 18.58
C GLY A 89 -22.58 9.55 19.83
N SER A 90 -23.90 9.72 19.87
CA SER A 90 -24.72 9.36 21.03
C SER A 90 -25.33 7.97 20.87
N THR A 91 -25.36 7.19 21.96
CA THR A 91 -25.95 5.84 22.02
C THR A 91 -27.30 5.84 22.74
N GLY A 92 -28.08 4.78 22.53
CA GLY A 92 -29.37 4.58 23.17
C GLY A 92 -30.13 3.40 22.56
N HIS A 93 -31.35 3.18 23.05
CA HIS A 93 -32.20 2.10 22.57
C HIS A 93 -32.58 2.30 21.09
N GLY A 94 -32.54 1.25 20.28
CA GLY A 94 -32.81 1.32 18.83
C GLY A 94 -34.25 1.68 18.43
N SER A 95 -35.16 1.83 19.41
CA SER A 95 -36.56 2.24 19.19
C SER A 95 -36.81 3.73 19.37
N ILE A 96 -35.76 4.53 19.62
CA ILE A 96 -35.88 5.99 19.78
C ILE A 96 -35.01 6.72 18.77
N PHE A 97 -35.40 7.95 18.45
CA PHE A 97 -34.53 8.85 17.68
C PHE A 97 -33.47 9.43 18.59
N ILE A 98 -32.21 9.30 18.18
CA ILE A 98 -31.06 9.84 18.90
C ILE A 98 -30.47 10.97 18.06
N GLU A 99 -30.33 12.15 18.66
CA GLU A 99 -29.56 13.23 18.06
C GLU A 99 -28.07 12.85 18.03
N ASN A 100 -27.29 13.45 17.12
CA ASN A 100 -25.85 13.14 17.02
C ASN A 100 -25.56 11.65 16.68
N ASP A 101 -26.43 11.03 15.88
CA ASP A 101 -26.34 9.65 15.40
C ASP A 101 -25.10 9.40 14.52
N VAL A 102 -24.32 8.37 14.86
CA VAL A 102 -23.13 7.96 14.12
C VAL A 102 -23.44 7.35 12.76
N GLY A 103 -24.62 6.75 12.57
CA GLY A 103 -25.03 6.21 11.27
C GLY A 103 -25.14 7.29 10.20
N THR A 104 -25.75 8.42 10.54
CA THR A 104 -25.88 9.59 9.67
C THR A 104 -24.52 10.22 9.38
N LYS A 105 -23.65 10.32 10.38
CA LYS A 105 -22.27 10.83 10.19
C LYS A 105 -21.45 9.92 9.27
N LEU A 106 -21.55 8.60 9.48
CA LEU A 106 -20.90 7.61 8.62
C LEU A 106 -21.39 7.73 7.17
N ARG A 107 -22.71 7.85 6.96
CA ARG A 107 -23.28 8.07 5.61
C ARG A 107 -22.66 9.30 4.94
N ASN A 108 -22.67 10.44 5.63
CA ASN A 108 -22.10 11.68 5.08
C ASN A 108 -20.59 11.55 4.77
N PHE A 109 -19.84 10.86 5.64
CA PHE A 109 -18.44 10.58 5.39
C PHE A 109 -18.23 9.71 4.14
N LEU A 110 -19.01 8.63 3.99
CA LEU A 110 -18.95 7.76 2.81
C LEU A 110 -19.32 8.53 1.53
N ASP A 111 -20.34 9.39 1.58
CA ASP A 111 -20.75 10.22 0.45
C ASP A 111 -19.59 11.11 -0.04
N ILE A 112 -18.86 11.76 0.88
CA ILE A 112 -17.68 12.57 0.56
C ILE A 112 -16.57 11.71 -0.06
N VAL A 113 -16.26 10.57 0.55
CA VAL A 113 -15.20 9.66 0.09
C VAL A 113 -15.48 9.14 -1.32
N TYR A 114 -16.72 8.70 -1.58
CA TYR A 114 -17.09 8.15 -2.88
C TYR A 114 -17.33 9.22 -3.94
N ALA A 115 -17.74 10.43 -3.57
CA ALA A 115 -17.76 11.57 -4.49
C ALA A 115 -16.35 11.89 -4.99
N PHE A 116 -15.37 12.03 -4.10
CA PHE A 116 -13.97 12.26 -4.48
C PHE A 116 -13.40 11.12 -5.34
N ARG A 117 -13.69 9.88 -4.97
CA ARG A 117 -13.28 8.71 -5.77
C ARG A 117 -13.86 8.77 -7.19
N GLN A 118 -15.12 9.17 -7.33
CA GLN A 118 -15.78 9.28 -8.62
C GLN A 118 -15.15 10.41 -9.46
N GLU A 119 -14.82 11.55 -8.85
CA GLU A 119 -14.11 12.64 -9.50
C GLU A 119 -12.75 12.18 -10.08
N GLU A 120 -11.93 11.48 -9.29
CA GLU A 120 -10.63 10.98 -9.77
C GLU A 120 -10.78 9.92 -10.88
N LYS A 121 -11.84 9.09 -10.80
CA LYS A 121 -12.16 8.13 -11.86
C LYS A 121 -12.57 8.83 -13.16
N GLU A 122 -13.37 9.88 -13.07
CA GLU A 122 -13.77 10.70 -14.21
C GLU A 122 -12.60 11.46 -14.80
N ARG A 123 -11.73 12.05 -13.95
CA ARG A 123 -10.48 12.69 -14.37
C ARG A 123 -9.59 11.74 -15.17
N LEU A 124 -9.42 10.49 -14.72
CA LEU A 124 -8.70 9.47 -15.47
C LEU A 124 -9.37 9.17 -16.82
N LYS A 125 -10.69 8.90 -16.83
CA LYS A 125 -11.45 8.56 -18.03
C LYS A 125 -11.43 9.69 -19.08
N ASN A 126 -11.64 10.93 -18.64
CA ASN A 126 -11.74 12.11 -19.49
C ASN A 126 -10.37 12.62 -19.96
N SER A 127 -9.27 12.04 -19.47
CA SER A 127 -7.92 12.40 -19.90
C SER A 127 -7.59 12.00 -21.34
N ASN A 128 -8.42 11.16 -21.97
CA ASN A 128 -8.19 10.59 -23.31
C ASN A 128 -6.80 9.93 -23.44
N GLY A 129 -6.38 9.20 -22.41
CA GLY A 129 -5.11 8.47 -22.37
C GLY A 129 -3.89 9.30 -21.98
N ARG A 130 -4.08 10.58 -21.60
CA ARG A 130 -2.98 11.43 -21.08
C ARG A 130 -2.60 11.10 -19.64
N LEU A 131 -3.54 10.55 -18.86
CA LEU A 131 -3.30 10.10 -17.49
C LEU A 131 -3.34 8.57 -17.43
N THR A 132 -2.52 8.03 -16.54
CA THR A 132 -2.52 6.63 -16.12
C THR A 132 -3.08 6.51 -14.71
N LEU A 133 -3.24 5.28 -14.22
CA LEU A 133 -3.64 5.04 -12.83
C LEU A 133 -2.63 5.61 -11.81
N GLY A 134 -1.36 5.77 -12.21
CA GLY A 134 -0.33 6.39 -11.39
C GLY A 134 -0.54 7.88 -11.15
N ASP A 135 -1.31 8.55 -12.03
CA ASP A 135 -1.49 10.01 -12.03
C ASP A 135 -2.75 10.48 -11.28
N VAL A 136 -3.52 9.53 -10.73
CA VAL A 136 -4.74 9.77 -9.96
C VAL A 136 -4.69 9.09 -8.59
N VAL A 137 -5.47 9.62 -7.67
CA VAL A 137 -5.62 9.12 -6.30
C VAL A 137 -6.74 8.07 -6.27
N THR A 138 -6.41 6.90 -5.73
CA THR A 138 -7.39 5.84 -5.48
C THR A 138 -7.73 5.78 -3.99
N LEU A 139 -8.87 6.35 -3.61
CA LEU A 139 -9.39 6.32 -2.24
C LEU A 139 -10.40 5.17 -2.06
N ASN A 140 -10.22 4.32 -1.05
CA ASN A 140 -11.09 3.18 -0.77
C ASN A 140 -11.39 3.08 0.73
N VAL A 141 -12.64 2.80 1.09
CA VAL A 141 -12.99 2.31 2.43
C VAL A 141 -12.84 0.80 2.42
N THR A 142 -11.90 0.28 3.20
CA THR A 142 -11.53 -1.14 3.21
C THR A 142 -12.02 -1.88 4.44
N LYS A 143 -12.37 -1.16 5.51
CA LYS A 143 -12.89 -1.71 6.76
C LYS A 143 -13.81 -0.69 7.42
N ILE A 144 -14.97 -1.18 7.88
CA ILE A 144 -15.92 -0.47 8.75
C ILE A 144 -16.20 -1.41 9.91
N GLY A 145 -16.25 -0.90 11.13
CA GLY A 145 -16.62 -1.67 12.32
C GLY A 145 -17.28 -0.76 13.34
N GLY A 146 -17.96 -1.32 14.33
CA GLY A 146 -18.68 -0.55 15.36
C GLY A 146 -19.98 -1.22 15.77
N GLY A 147 -20.65 -0.65 16.77
CA GLY A 147 -21.85 -1.22 17.38
C GLY A 147 -21.56 -2.38 18.34
N VAL A 148 -22.51 -2.61 19.26
CA VAL A 148 -22.36 -3.60 20.35
C VAL A 148 -23.49 -4.63 20.39
N GLN A 149 -24.73 -4.22 20.12
CA GLN A 149 -25.93 -5.06 20.21
C GLN A 149 -26.95 -4.67 19.15
N VAL A 150 -27.82 -5.62 18.77
CA VAL A 150 -28.81 -5.43 17.69
C VAL A 150 -29.88 -4.37 18.01
N ASN A 151 -30.11 -4.06 19.29
CA ASN A 151 -31.12 -3.11 19.75
C ASN A 151 -30.52 -1.83 20.35
N VAL A 152 -29.23 -1.56 20.12
CA VAL A 152 -28.53 -0.39 20.63
C VAL A 152 -27.94 0.39 19.45
N VAL A 153 -28.27 1.68 19.37
CA VAL A 153 -27.64 2.59 18.42
C VAL A 153 -26.16 2.75 18.81
N PRO A 154 -25.20 2.56 17.89
CA PRO A 154 -23.77 2.66 18.21
C PRO A 154 -23.36 4.07 18.67
N ASP A 155 -22.35 4.15 19.53
CA ASP A 155 -21.65 5.38 19.90
C ASP A 155 -20.40 5.66 19.05
N GLU A 156 -19.86 4.63 18.37
CA GLU A 156 -18.70 4.75 17.47
C GLU A 156 -18.81 3.82 16.26
N PHE A 157 -18.31 4.31 15.11
CA PHE A 157 -17.88 3.54 13.94
C PHE A 157 -16.40 3.84 13.60
#